data_AF-A0A520E9D4-F1
#
_entry.id   AF-A0A520E9D4-F1
#
_cell.length_a   1.000
_cell.length_b   1.000
_cell.length_c   1.000
_cell.angle_alpha   90.00
_cell.angle_beta   90.00
_cell.angle_gamma   90.00
#
_symmetry.space_group_name_H-M   'P 1'
#
loop_
_entity.id
_entity.type
_entity.pdbx_description
1 polymer ?
#
loop_
_entity_poly.entity_id
_entity_poly.type
_entity_poly.pdbx_seq_one_letter_code
_entity_poly.pdbx_strand_id
1 'polypeptide(L)' 'MTTTLQRTKAKVASSTEPFPFPTAESHGTPPPSATAAVTEEPTEDALDHGIEESFPASDPVSVSVTRAVPKP' A
#
# COMPACT_ATOMS: atom_id res chain seq x y z
N MET A 1 18.70 27.62 7.64
CA MET A 1 17.86 28.05 6.51
C MET A 1 16.65 27.14 6.47
N THR A 2 15.51 27.57 7.01
CA THR A 2 14.28 26.78 7.11
C THR A 2 13.39 27.11 5.91
N THR A 3 13.19 26.16 4.99
CA THR A 3 12.22 26.31 3.90
C THR A 3 10.86 25.83 4.37
N THR A 4 9.94 26.77 4.59
CA THR A 4 8.53 26.49 4.88
C THR A 4 7.78 26.32 3.56
N LEU A 5 7.33 25.09 3.27
CA LEU A 5 6.48 24.81 2.11
C LEU A 5 5.01 24.97 2.51
N GLN A 6 4.40 26.10 2.15
CA GLN A 6 2.96 26.32 2.31
C GLN A 6 2.21 25.54 1.24
N ARG A 7 1.61 24.39 1.62
CA ARG A 7 0.72 23.61 0.76
C ARG A 7 -0.64 24.33 0.66
N THR A 8 -0.92 24.95 -0.47
CA THR A 8 -2.25 25.48 -0.78
C THR A 8 -3.25 24.32 -0.89
N LYS A 9 -4.35 24.43 -0.15
CA LYS A 9 -5.45 23.47 -0.14
C LYS A 9 -6.18 23.54 -1.49
N ALA A 10 -5.93 22.59 -2.38
CA ALA A 10 -6.70 22.45 -3.61
C ALA A 10 -8.12 21.98 -3.25
N LYS A 11 -9.09 22.88 -3.37
CA LYS A 11 -10.51 22.54 -3.42
C LYS A 11 -10.77 21.98 -4.81
N VAL A 12 -10.85 20.67 -4.95
CA VAL A 12 -11.34 20.02 -6.17
C VAL A 12 -12.65 19.35 -5.80
N ALA A 13 -13.71 19.82 -6.48
CA ALA A 13 -15.07 19.35 -6.37
C ALA A 13 -15.15 17.82 -6.55
N SER A 14 -16.22 17.21 -6.05
CA SER A 14 -16.56 15.82 -6.33
C SER A 14 -16.73 15.63 -7.83
N SER A 15 -15.65 15.29 -8.53
CA SER A 15 -15.75 14.80 -9.88
C SER A 15 -16.00 13.31 -9.79
N THR A 16 -17.20 12.90 -10.17
CA THR A 16 -17.60 11.51 -10.43
C THR A 16 -16.87 10.94 -11.67
N GLU A 17 -15.81 11.57 -12.16
CA GLU A 17 -15.01 11.06 -13.27
C GLU A 17 -13.86 10.20 -12.74
N PRO A 18 -13.74 8.95 -13.22
CA PRO A 18 -12.64 8.07 -12.84
C PRO A 18 -11.30 8.63 -13.35
N PHE A 19 -10.23 8.34 -12.61
CA PHE A 19 -8.87 8.72 -13.00
C PHE A 19 -8.54 8.20 -14.41
N PRO A 20 -8.00 9.05 -15.31
CA PRO A 20 -7.69 8.64 -16.67
C PRO A 20 -6.43 7.76 -16.67
N PHE A 21 -6.63 6.46 -16.52
CA PHE A 21 -5.56 5.50 -16.78
C PHE A 21 -5.30 5.47 -18.30
N PRO A 22 -4.03 5.40 -18.75
CA PRO A 22 -3.68 5.29 -20.18
C PRO A 22 -4.34 4.10 -20.91
N THR A 23 -4.88 3.15 -20.15
CA THR A 23 -5.56 1.95 -20.67
C THR A 23 -7.08 2.11 -20.74
N ALA A 24 -7.65 3.23 -20.27
CA ALA A 24 -9.09 3.49 -20.23
C ALA A 24 -9.78 3.28 -21.59
N GLU A 25 -9.10 3.62 -22.69
CA GLU A 25 -9.62 3.53 -24.05
C GLU A 25 -9.66 2.09 -24.60
N SER A 26 -8.97 1.13 -23.95
CA SER A 26 -8.81 -0.25 -24.43
C SER A 26 -9.36 -1.33 -23.50
N HIS A 27 -10.04 -0.95 -22.41
CA HIS A 27 -10.73 -1.94 -21.59
C HIS A 27 -12.06 -2.31 -22.25
N GLY A 28 -12.25 -3.59 -22.56
CA GLY A 28 -13.55 -4.09 -23.00
C GLY A 28 -14.62 -3.81 -21.94
N THR A 29 -15.89 -3.76 -22.35
CA THR A 29 -17.01 -3.62 -21.39
C THR A 29 -16.92 -4.73 -20.35
N PRO A 30 -16.72 -4.41 -19.05
CA PRO A 30 -16.70 -5.44 -18.03
C PRO A 30 -18.04 -6.17 -18.04
N PRO A 31 -18.07 -7.50 -17.89
CA PRO A 31 -19.33 -8.22 -17.82
C PRO A 31 -20.18 -7.64 -16.68
N PRO A 32 -21.52 -7.59 -16.80
CA PRO A 32 -22.41 -6.97 -15.83
C PRO A 32 -22.27 -7.58 -14.41
N SER A 33 -21.66 -8.76 -14.30
CA SER A 33 -21.36 -9.42 -13.03
C SER A 33 -20.17 -8.82 -12.26
N ALA A 34 -19.35 -7.96 -12.87
CA ALA A 34 -18.15 -7.38 -12.25
C ALA A 34 -18.39 -6.00 -11.59
N THR A 35 -19.61 -5.46 -11.68
CA THR A 35 -19.93 -4.10 -11.16
C THR A 35 -20.48 -4.13 -9.73
N ALA A 36 -20.96 -5.27 -9.27
CA ALA A 36 -21.30 -5.44 -7.86
C ALA A 36 -20.00 -5.77 -7.11
N ALA A 37 -19.48 -4.80 -6.35
CA ALA A 37 -18.52 -5.13 -5.29
C ALA A 37 -19.23 -6.10 -4.34
N VAL A 38 -18.91 -7.39 -4.47
CA VAL A 38 -19.39 -8.40 -3.54
C VAL A 38 -18.70 -8.12 -2.22
N THR A 39 -19.42 -7.52 -1.28
CA THR A 39 -18.97 -7.43 0.11
C THR A 39 -19.12 -8.81 0.71
N GLU A 40 -18.17 -9.70 0.40
CA GLU A 40 -18.04 -10.98 1.09
C GLU A 40 -17.30 -10.70 2.40
N GLU A 41 -17.91 -11.11 3.52
CA GLU A 41 -17.19 -11.07 4.79
C GLU A 41 -16.06 -12.10 4.73
N PRO A 42 -14.81 -11.70 4.98
CA PRO A 42 -13.69 -12.64 4.94
C PRO A 42 -13.93 -13.74 5.98
N THR A 43 -13.64 -14.98 5.60
CA THR A 43 -13.66 -16.10 6.54
C THR A 43 -12.51 -15.97 7.54
N GLU A 44 -12.68 -16.51 8.75
CA GLU A 44 -11.62 -16.53 9.78
C GLU A 44 -10.33 -17.16 9.24
N ASP A 45 -10.45 -18.23 8.44
CA ASP A 45 -9.32 -18.88 7.77
C ASP A 45 -8.56 -17.90 6.85
N ALA A 46 -9.26 -17.07 6.07
CA ALA A 46 -8.62 -16.07 5.20
C ALA A 46 -7.91 -14.96 5.99
N LEU A 47 -8.44 -14.60 7.17
CA LEU A 47 -7.78 -13.66 8.08
C LEU A 47 -6.51 -14.28 8.70
N ASP A 48 -6.57 -15.56 9.07
CA ASP A 48 -5.46 -16.32 9.63
C ASP A 48 -4.31 -16.53 8.62
N HIS A 49 -4.60 -16.86 7.36
CA HIS A 49 -3.56 -16.92 6.33
C HIS A 49 -2.92 -15.55 6.09
N GLY A 50 -3.72 -14.49 6.10
CA GLY A 50 -3.24 -13.12 5.93
C GLY A 50 -2.25 -12.69 7.02
N ILE A 51 -2.41 -13.15 8.27
CA ILE A 51 -1.47 -12.86 9.35
C ILE A 51 -0.19 -13.70 9.24
N GLU A 52 -0.29 -14.96 8.83
CA GLU A 52 0.88 -15.84 8.66
C GLU A 52 1.79 -15.34 7.52
N GLU A 53 1.20 -14.80 6.45
CA GLU A 53 1.92 -14.22 5.31
C GLU A 53 2.45 -12.79 5.59
N SER A 54 1.93 -12.09 6.60
CA SER A 54 2.29 -10.70 6.92
C SER A 54 3.57 -10.56 7.76
N PHE A 55 4.12 -11.67 8.27
CA PHE A 55 5.39 -11.66 9.00
C PHE A 55 6.49 -12.46 8.31
N PRO A 56 6.95 -12.02 7.12
CA PRO A 56 8.05 -12.67 6.40
C PRO A 56 9.43 -12.49 7.09
N ALA A 57 9.59 -11.52 8.00
CA ALA A 57 10.76 -11.37 8.88
C ALA A 57 10.47 -10.32 9.97
N SER A 58 10.27 -10.74 11.22
CA SER A 58 10.09 -9.86 12.38
C SER A 58 11.38 -9.08 12.69
N ASP A 59 11.51 -7.88 12.11
CA ASP A 59 12.68 -6.98 12.14
C ASP A 59 14.01 -7.60 11.65
N PRO A 60 14.81 -6.87 10.85
CA PRO A 60 16.16 -7.30 10.52
C PRO A 60 17.02 -7.44 11.80
N VAL A 61 17.87 -8.46 11.86
CA VAL A 61 18.82 -8.66 12.96
C VAL A 61 19.73 -7.42 13.07
N SER A 62 19.66 -6.71 14.21
CA SER A 62 20.55 -5.60 14.53
C SER A 62 21.95 -6.11 14.88
N VAL A 63 22.85 -6.17 13.89
CA VAL A 63 24.26 -6.53 14.12
C VAL A 63 25.04 -5.33 14.68
N SER A 64 25.60 -5.47 15.89
CA SER A 64 26.54 -4.51 16.45
C SER A 64 27.97 -5.02 16.26
N VAL A 65 28.76 -4.34 15.43
CA VAL A 65 30.17 -4.69 15.19
C VAL A 65 31.02 -4.14 16.33
N THR A 66 31.41 -4.99 17.27
CA THR A 66 32.46 -4.65 18.25
C THR A 66 33.82 -4.75 17.57
N ARG A 67 34.44 -3.60 17.32
CA ARG A 67 35.85 -3.54 16.93
C ARG A 67 36.69 -4.00 18.10
N ALA A 68 37.17 -5.24 18.08
CA ALA A 68 38.20 -5.69 19.00
C ALA A 68 39.45 -4.84 18.73
N VAL A 69 39.75 -3.91 19.64
CA VAL A 69 41.03 -3.20 19.64
C VAL A 69 42.06 -4.21 20.14
N PRO A 70 43.02 -4.66 19.30
CA PRO A 70 44.09 -5.52 19.78
C PRO A 70 44.92 -4.70 20.78
N LYS A 71 45.21 -5.27 21.94
CA LYS A 71 45.97 -4.60 22.99
C LYS A 71 47.47 -4.61 22.68
N PRO A 72 48.12 -3.45 22.53
CA PRO A 72 49.53 -3.28 22.86
C PRO A 72 49.73 -3.02 24.37
#